data_AF-A0A496UC96-F1
#
_entry.id   AF-A0A496UC96-F1
#
_cell.length_a   1.000
_cell.length_b   1.000
_cell.length_c   1.000
_cell.angle_alpha   90.00
_cell.angle_beta   90.00
_cell.angle_gamma   90.00
#
_symmetry.space_group_name_H-M   'P 1'
#
loop_
_entity.id
_entity.type
_entity.pdbx_description
1 polymer ?
#
loop_
_entity_poly.entity_id
_entity_poly.type
_entity_poly.pdbx_seq_one_letter_code
_entity_poly.pdbx_strand_id
1 'polypeptide(L)' 'RERICKGLEVLGASIDPEVNDFKGLQRDISAKGSRVKVFVIPTNEELMIARETNRLSEGK' A
#
# COMPACT_ATOMS: atom_id res chain seq x y z
N ARG A 1 -6.89 1.06 -9.11
CA ARG A 1 -5.75 0.18 -8.79
C ARG A 1 -5.49 -0.77 -9.96
N GLU A 2 -6.46 -1.61 -10.31
CA GLU A 2 -6.35 -2.59 -11.42
C GLU A 2 -5.85 -2.03 -12.75
N ARG A 3 -6.42 -0.91 -13.24
CA ARG A 3 -5.98 -0.27 -14.49
C ARG A 3 -4.50 0.11 -14.51
N ILE A 4 -3.93 0.47 -13.36
CA ILE A 4 -2.52 0.85 -13.25
C ILE A 4 -1.65 -0.41 -13.17
N CYS A 5 -2.03 -1.38 -12.34
CA CYS A 5 -1.29 -2.63 -12.19
C CYS A 5 -1.25 -3.47 -13.47
N LYS A 6 -2.25 -3.32 -14.37
CA LYS A 6 -2.29 -3.93 -15.71
C LYS A 6 -1.20 -3.48 -16.71
N GLY A 7 -0.36 -2.52 -16.33
CA GLY A 7 0.81 -2.12 -17.12
C GLY A 7 2.14 -2.47 -16.44
N LEU A 8 2.10 -3.10 -15.27
CA LEU A 8 3.28 -3.35 -14.43
C LEU A 8 3.65 -4.85 -14.37
N GLU A 9 3.02 -5.70 -15.19
CA GLU A 9 3.28 -7.14 -15.24
C GLU A 9 4.72 -7.43 -15.65
N VAL A 10 5.31 -6.61 -16.52
CA VAL A 10 6.73 -6.73 -16.92
C VAL A 10 7.67 -6.59 -15.71
N LEU A 11 7.30 -5.76 -14.74
CA LEU A 11 8.00 -5.59 -13.47
C LEU A 11 7.62 -6.67 -12.44
N GLY A 12 6.66 -7.54 -12.77
CA GLY A 12 6.26 -8.67 -11.94
C GLY A 12 5.17 -8.38 -10.91
N ALA A 13 4.46 -7.26 -11.06
CA ALA A 13 3.30 -6.94 -10.23
C ALA A 13 2.02 -7.45 -10.90
N SER A 14 1.25 -8.26 -10.18
CA SER A 14 -0.11 -8.66 -10.55
C SER A 14 -1.02 -8.62 -9.33
N ILE A 15 -2.30 -8.28 -9.54
CA ILE A 15 -3.27 -8.14 -8.45
C ILE A 15 -4.44 -9.10 -8.62
N ASP A 16 -5.02 -9.53 -7.50
CA ASP A 16 -6.24 -10.32 -7.45
C ASP A 16 -7.46 -9.38 -7.44
N PRO A 17 -8.36 -9.44 -8.45
CA PRO A 17 -9.51 -8.54 -8.54
C PRO A 17 -10.50 -8.66 -7.38
N GLU A 18 -10.72 -9.87 -6.87
CA GLU A 18 -11.66 -10.12 -5.77
C GLU A 18 -11.09 -9.58 -4.45
N VAL A 19 -9.81 -9.87 -4.18
CA VAL A 19 -9.12 -9.36 -2.98
C VAL A 19 -9.00 -7.84 -3.02
N ASN A 20 -8.89 -7.27 -4.22
CA ASN A 20 -8.84 -5.83 -4.48
C ASN A 20 -10.18 -5.11 -4.29
N ASP A 21 -11.32 -5.81 -4.25
CA ASP A 21 -12.65 -5.20 -4.05
C ASP A 21 -12.97 -4.96 -2.56
N PHE A 22 -12.39 -3.88 -2.02
CA PHE A 22 -12.64 -3.42 -0.66
C PHE A 22 -12.25 -1.95 -0.50
N LYS A 23 -12.55 -1.37 0.67
CA LYS A 23 -12.21 0.01 1.05
C LYS A 23 -11.74 0.09 2.51
N GLY A 24 -10.92 1.10 2.81
CA GLY A 24 -10.62 1.55 4.17
C GLY A 24 -9.74 0.63 5.03
N LEU A 25 -9.16 -0.43 4.48
CA LEU A 25 -8.33 -1.38 5.23
C LEU A 25 -6.92 -1.49 4.63
N GLN A 26 -5.97 -1.92 5.46
CA GLN A 26 -4.69 -2.39 4.95
C GLN A 26 -4.85 -3.83 4.43
N ARG A 27 -4.40 -4.11 3.20
CA ARG A 27 -4.52 -5.46 2.61
C ARG A 27 -3.47 -5.70 1.52
N ASP A 28 -2.93 -6.92 1.49
CA ASP A 28 -2.17 -7.44 0.34
C ASP A 28 -3.16 -7.81 -0.76
N ILE A 29 -3.04 -7.18 -1.92
CA ILE A 29 -3.88 -7.45 -3.09
C ILE A 29 -3.11 -8.17 -4.19
N SER A 30 -1.89 -8.65 -3.92
CA SER A 30 -1.10 -9.39 -4.91
C SER A 30 -1.75 -10.71 -5.29
N ALA A 31 -1.79 -11.01 -6.59
CA ALA A 31 -2.27 -12.30 -7.08
C ALA A 31 -1.31 -13.43 -6.67
N LYS A 32 -1.83 -14.65 -6.58
CA LYS A 32 -0.99 -15.84 -6.36
C LYS A 32 0.05 -15.96 -7.47
N GLY A 33 1.34 -15.93 -7.10
CA GLY A 33 2.46 -15.99 -8.04
C GLY A 33 2.97 -14.62 -8.52
N SER A 34 2.40 -13.50 -8.04
CA SER A 34 3.00 -12.18 -8.25
C SER A 34 4.42 -12.16 -7.67
N ARG A 35 5.39 -11.69 -8.47
CA ARG A 35 6.81 -11.58 -8.04
C ARG A 35 7.01 -10.41 -7.07
N VAL A 36 6.17 -9.38 -7.19
CA VAL A 36 6.19 -8.19 -6.34
C VAL A 36 4.89 -8.13 -5.53
N LYS A 37 5.01 -7.75 -4.26
CA LYS A 37 3.85 -7.52 -3.38
C LYS A 37 3.20 -6.19 -3.67
N VAL A 38 1.86 -6.17 -3.68
CA VAL A 38 1.07 -4.96 -3.91
C VAL A 38 0.15 -4.78 -2.72
N PHE A 39 0.40 -3.75 -1.91
CA PHE A 39 -0.41 -3.45 -0.74
C PHE A 39 -1.25 -2.20 -0.96
N VAL A 40 -2.45 -2.23 -0.40
CA VAL A 40 -3.20 -1.01 -0.07
C VAL A 40 -2.94 -0.72 1.39
N ILE A 41 -2.48 0.49 1.69
CA ILE A 41 -2.22 0.96 3.05
C ILE A 41 -2.92 2.32 3.17
N PRO A 42 -3.96 2.45 4.00
CA PRO A 42 -4.54 3.75 4.31
C PRO A 42 -3.46 4.65 4.91
N THR A 43 -3.30 5.85 4.37
CA THR A 43 -2.45 6.86 5.00
C THR A 43 -3.12 7.40 6.26
N ASN A 44 -2.31 7.80 7.24
CA ASN A 44 -2.77 8.54 8.42
C ASN A 44 -1.81 9.72 8.61
N GLU A 45 -2.20 10.85 8.03
CA GLU A 45 -1.38 12.05 7.95
C GLU A 45 -1.19 12.68 9.34
N GLU A 46 -2.23 12.68 10.16
CA GLU A 46 -2.20 13.19 11.54
C GLU A 46 -1.21 12.41 12.39
N LEU A 47 -1.20 11.07 12.28
CA LEU A 47 -0.25 10.22 13.00
C LEU A 47 1.19 10.45 12.51
N MET A 48 1.40 10.65 11.20
CA MET A 48 2.71 10.96 10.64
C MET A 48 3.23 12.30 11.19
N ILE A 49 2.40 13.35 11.16
CA ILE A 49 2.74 14.67 11.69
C ILE A 49 3.01 14.61 13.20
N ALA A 50 2.17 13.92 13.97
CA ALA A 50 2.35 13.78 15.41
C ALA A 50 3.67 13.07 15.76
N ARG A 51 4.00 11.99 15.05
CA ARG A 51 5.27 11.26 15.23
C ARG A 51 6.47 12.14 14.90
N GLU A 52 6.41 12.87 13.80
CA GLU A 52 7.50 13.77 13.40
C GLU A 52 7.66 14.94 14.37
N THR A 53 6.55 15.52 14.83
CA THR A 53 6.56 16.58 15.86
C THR A 53 7.17 16.07 17.16
N ASN A 54 6.80 14.85 17.60
CA ASN A 54 7.38 14.23 18.78
C ASN A 54 8.89 14.00 18.61
N ARG A 55 9.32 13.46 17.46
CA ARG A 55 10.72 13.23 17.14
C ARG A 55 11.55 14.52 17.22
N LEU A 56 11.04 15.61 16.67
CA LEU A 56 11.69 16.93 16.72
C LEU A 56 11.69 17.52 18.14
N SER A 57 10.64 17.28 18.92
CA SER A 57 10.51 17.78 20.30
C SER A 57 11.41 17.03 21.29
N GLU A 58 11.69 15.75 21.05
CA GLU A 58 12.54 14.91 21.91
C GLU A 58 14.06 15.10 21.70
N GLY A 59 14.47 15.98 20.78
CA GLY A 59 15.87 16.42 20.66
C GLY A 59 16.89 15.32 20.41
N LYS A 60 16.55 14.33 19.56
CA LYS A 60 17.54 13.39 18.98
C LYS A 60 17.88 13.73 17.54
#